data_AF-A0A5C7QN00-F1
#
_entry.id   AF-A0A5C7QN00-F1
#
_cell.length_a   1.000
_cell.length_b   1.000
_cell.length_c   1.000
_cell.angle_alpha   90.00
_cell.angle_beta   90.00
_cell.angle_gamma   90.00
#
_symmetry.space_group_name_H-M   'P 1'
#
loop_
_entity.id
_entity.type
_entity.pdbx_description
1 polymer ?
#
loop_
_entity_poly.entity_id
_entity_poly.type
_entity_poly.pdbx_seq_one_letter_code
_entity_poly.pdbx_strand_id
1 'polypeptide(L)' 'MSTLDARAIAAIVEANAAALDLRIAAEHRPGVQRYFALAAGMAEQVMGLPLTPHDEPGNVFTPIAPEDGA' A
#
# COMPACT_ATOMS: atom_id res chain seq x y z
N MET A 1 3.44 7.92 -18.82
CA MET A 1 3.11 6.98 -17.73
C MET A 1 1.61 6.86 -17.70
N SER A 2 1.06 5.65 -17.89
CA SER A 2 -0.39 5.47 -17.86
C SER A 2 -0.88 5.60 -16.42
N THR A 3 -1.49 6.74 -16.13
CA THR A 3 -2.35 6.93 -14.98
C THR A 3 -3.33 5.75 -14.92
N LEU A 4 -3.43 5.09 -13.77
CA LEU A 4 -4.43 4.04 -13.55
C LEU A 4 -5.81 4.61 -13.92
N ASP A 5 -6.46 4.02 -14.92
CA ASP A 5 -7.79 4.45 -15.31
C ASP A 5 -8.85 3.96 -14.30
N ALA A 6 -10.05 4.52 -14.37
CA ALA A 6 -11.12 4.20 -13.42
C ALA A 6 -11.49 2.70 -13.42
N ARG A 7 -11.37 2.01 -14.56
CA ARG A 7 -11.66 0.58 -14.67
C ARG A 7 -10.59 -0.23 -13.97
N ALA A 8 -9.31 0.10 -14.16
CA ALA A 8 -8.20 -0.54 -13.50
C ALA A 8 -8.27 -0.33 -11.97
N ILE A 9 -8.60 0.88 -11.52
CA ILE A 9 -8.81 1.17 -10.09
C ILE A 9 -9.92 0.30 -9.50
N ALA A 10 -11.08 0.23 -10.15
CA ALA A 10 -12.17 -0.61 -9.69
C ALA A 10 -11.75 -2.09 -9.58
N ALA A 11 -11.07 -2.61 -10.60
CA ALA A 11 -10.60 -4.00 -10.61
C ALA A 11 -9.60 -4.30 -9.48
N ILE A 12 -8.64 -3.40 -9.24
CA ILE A 12 -7.66 -3.55 -8.15
C ILE A 12 -8.35 -3.49 -6.79
N VAL A 13 -9.25 -2.54 -6.58
CA VAL A 13 -10.00 -2.40 -5.32
C VAL A 13 -10.80 -3.68 -5.04
N GLU A 14 -11.53 -4.22 -6.01
CA GLU A 14 -12.30 -5.46 -5.82
C GLU A 14 -11.41 -6.68 -5.56
N ALA A 15 -10.31 -6.82 -6.32
CA ALA A 15 -9.39 -7.95 -6.14
C ALA A 15 -8.72 -7.93 -4.76
N ASN A 16 -8.28 -6.77 -4.28
CA ASN A 16 -7.67 -6.64 -2.97
C ASN A 16 -8.69 -6.77 -1.85
N ALA A 17 -9.90 -6.23 -2.00
CA ALA A 17 -10.98 -6.42 -1.04
C ALA A 17 -11.30 -7.91 -0.87
N ALA A 18 -11.38 -8.67 -1.98
CA ALA A 18 -11.58 -10.11 -1.92
C ALA A 18 -10.41 -10.85 -1.26
N ALA A 19 -9.16 -10.49 -1.58
CA ALA A 19 -7.97 -11.10 -0.98
C ALA A 19 -7.85 -10.88 0.54
N LEU A 20 -8.36 -9.74 1.01
CA LEU A 20 -8.36 -9.36 2.43
C LEU A 20 -9.63 -9.80 3.18
N ASP A 21 -10.57 -10.48 2.51
CA ASP A 21 -11.93 -10.73 3.00
C ASP A 21 -12.61 -9.45 3.54
N LEU A 22 -12.33 -8.32 2.89
CA LEU A 22 -12.84 -7.01 3.27
C LEU A 22 -14.16 -6.73 2.57
N ARG A 23 -15.24 -6.60 3.35
CA ARG A 23 -16.55 -6.23 2.82
C ARG A 23 -16.64 -4.72 2.63
N ILE A 24 -16.79 -4.30 1.38
CA ILE A 24 -17.06 -2.89 1.01
C ILE A 24 -18.54 -2.76 0.63
N ALA A 25 -19.29 -2.07 1.48
CA ALA A 25 -20.69 -1.74 1.20
C ALA A 25 -20.81 -0.95 -0.12
N ALA A 26 -21.88 -1.18 -0.87
CA ALA A 26 -22.02 -0.64 -2.23
C ALA A 26 -21.97 0.90 -2.25
N GLU A 27 -22.55 1.53 -1.24
CA GLU A 27 -22.55 2.98 -1.00
C GLU A 27 -21.15 3.57 -0.77
N HIS A 28 -20.18 2.77 -0.33
CA HIS A 28 -18.82 3.23 -0.06
C HIS A 28 -17.87 3.03 -1.24
N ARG A 29 -18.21 2.17 -2.20
CA ARG A 29 -17.34 1.84 -3.35
C ARG A 29 -16.88 3.07 -4.14
N PRO A 30 -17.74 4.05 -4.47
CA PRO A 30 -17.28 5.24 -5.19
C PRO A 30 -16.26 6.06 -4.40
N GLY A 31 -16.45 6.15 -3.08
CA GLY A 31 -15.53 6.82 -2.17
C GLY A 31 -14.17 6.11 -2.11
N VAL A 32 -14.18 4.79 -1.91
CA VAL A 32 -12.95 3.97 -1.86
C VAL A 32 -12.16 4.12 -3.16
N GLN A 33 -12.81 4.03 -4.32
CA GLN A 33 -12.14 4.20 -5.62
C GLN A 33 -11.51 5.60 -5.77
N ARG A 34 -12.19 6.66 -5.31
CA ARG A 34 -11.67 8.03 -5.36
C ARG A 34 -10.44 8.21 -4.46
N TYR A 35 -10.46 7.68 -3.24
CA TYR A 35 -9.32 7.76 -2.33
C TYR A 35 -8.17 6.87 -2.79
N PHE A 36 -8.45 5.71 -3.38
CA PHE A 36 -7.44 4.87 -4.00
C PHE A 36 -6.74 5.60 -5.15
N ALA A 37 -7.49 6.31 -6.01
CA ALA A 37 -6.91 7.12 -7.08
C ALA A 37 -5.96 8.21 -6.54
N LEU A 38 -6.35 8.87 -5.46
CA LEU A 38 -5.51 9.88 -4.80
C LEU A 38 -4.22 9.26 -4.25
N ALA A 39 -4.32 8.13 -3.56
CA ALA A 39 -3.17 7.41 -3.03
C ALA A 39 -2.24 6.90 -4.15
N ALA A 40 -2.78 6.45 -5.28
CA ALA A 40 -1.99 6.06 -6.45
C ALA A 40 -1.16 7.24 -6.98
N GLY A 41 -1.74 8.45 -7.03
CA GLY A 41 -1.02 9.66 -7.41
C GLY A 41 0.13 10.01 -6.45
N MET A 42 -0.06 9.80 -5.14
CA MET A 42 1.01 9.97 -4.14
C MET A 42 2.09 8.89 -4.30
N ALA A 43 1.69 7.64 -4.57
CA ALA A 43 2.61 6.53 -4.77
C ALA A 43 3.56 6.77 -5.95
N GLU A 44 3.08 7.38 -7.05
CA GLU A 44 3.95 7.78 -8.17
C GLU A 44 5.08 8.72 -7.73
N GLN A 45 4.83 9.62 -6.78
CA GLN A 45 5.85 10.54 -6.27
C GLN A 45 6.91 9.81 -5.45
N VAL A 46 6.50 8.84 -4.62
CA VAL A 46 7.41 8.05 -3.77
C VAL A 46 8.21 7.05 -4.61
N MET A 47 7.55 6.34 -5.52
CA MET A 47 8.17 5.33 -6.39
C MET A 47 9.13 5.94 -7.42
N GLY A 48 9.04 7.25 -7.67
CA GLY A 48 9.97 7.98 -8.52
C GLY A 48 11.32 8.30 -7.87
N LEU A 49 11.50 8.03 -6.58
CA LEU A 49 12.74 8.29 -5.86
C LEU A 49 13.79 7.20 -6.17
N PRO A 50 15.08 7.57 -6.31
CA PRO A 50 16.13 6.58 -6.52
C PRO A 50 16.30 5.73 -5.26
N LEU A 51 16.33 4.41 -5.44
CA LEU A 51 16.65 3.44 -4.40
C LEU A 51 17.73 2.48 -4.92
N THR A 52 18.61 2.09 -4.02
CA THR A 52 19.66 1.11 -4.20
C THR A 52 19.37 -0.10 -3.29
N PRO A 53 20.00 -1.26 -3.55
CA PRO A 53 19.88 -2.41 -2.66
C PRO A 53 20.40 -2.20 -1.22
N HIS A 54 21.10 -1.09 -0.95
CA HIS A 54 21.67 -0.76 0.36
C HIS A 54 20.79 0.23 1.15
N ASP A 55 19.70 0.72 0.55
CA ASP A 55 18.75 1.57 1.25
C ASP A 55 17.88 0.72 2.17
N GLU A 56 18.11 0.86 3.47
CA GLU A 56 17.38 0.14 4.50
C GLU A 56 16.01 0.78 4.80
N PRO A 57 15.01 0.00 5.26
CA PRO A 57 13.77 0.56 5.78
C PRO A 57 14.05 1.52 6.95
N GLY A 58 13.22 2.54 7.11
CA GLY A 58 13.36 3.49 8.23
C GLY A 58 13.28 2.84 9.62
N ASN A 59 12.65 1.67 9.71
CA ASN A 59 12.59 0.84 10.90
C ASN A 59 13.33 -0.47 10.65
N VAL A 60 14.37 -0.75 11.44
CA VAL A 60 15.12 -2.03 11.38
C VAL A 60 14.91 -2.82 12.66
N PHE A 61 14.87 -4.14 12.54
CA PHE A 61 14.78 -5.03 13.70
C PHE A 61 16.09 -5.02 14.48
N THR A 62 16.00 -4.77 15.78
CA THR A 62 17.13 -4.89 16.71
C THR A 62 16.81 -6.00 17.71
N PRO A 63 17.53 -7.13 17.68
CA PRO A 63 17.35 -8.19 18.67
C PRO A 63 17.64 -7.65 20.08
N ILE A 64 16.81 -8.04 21.04
CA ILE A 64 17.12 -7.83 22.45
C ILE A 64 18.11 -8.94 22.85
N ALA A 65 19.22 -8.58 23.50
CA ALA A 65 20.16 -9.56 24.04
C ALA A 65 19.46 -10.40 25.13
N PRO A 66 19.77 -11.71 25.26
CA PRO A 66 19.27 -12.50 26.37
C PRO A 66 19.70 -11.86 27.70
N GLU A 67 18.83 -11.92 28.71
CA GLU A 67 19.21 -11.57 30.08
C GLU A 67 20.29 -12.56 30.54
N ASP A 68 21.44 -12.05 30.99
CA ASP A 68 22.41 -12.89 31.70
C ASP A 68 21.67 -13.46 32.92
N GLY A 69 21.44 -14.78 32.89
CA GLY A 69 20.65 -15.47 33.91
C GLY A 69 21.14 -15.15 35.32
N ALA A 70 20.18 -14.92 36.21
CA ALA A 70 20.31 -14.60 37.64
C ALA A 70 21.50 -15.24 38.38
#